data_AF-A0A7V9IE61-F1
#
_entry.id   AF-A0A7V9IE61-F1
#
_cell.length_a   1.000
_cell.length_b   1.000
_cell.length_c   1.000
_cell.angle_alpha   90.00
_cell.angle_beta   90.00
_cell.angle_gamma   90.00
#
_symmetry.space_group_name_H-M   'P 1'
#
loop_
_entity.id
_entity.type
_entity.pdbx_description
1 polymer ?
#
loop_
_entity_poly.entity_id
_entity_poly.type
_entity_poly.pdbx_seq_one_letter_code
_entity_poly.pdbx_strand_id
1 'polypeptide(L)'
;PRETRNYVPNILATILIANSPHQYGFGHVRPAPPLRYDRVRVPASTNLSLIAQAADTTVQYVRYLNPHLRTNMTPPEPYVINVPAGKANEVVAVFRRIPASRLNDTNLARSVQGETWQTISNRTGIPVEDLMAANPGMSQPTGKVFVPAAQVPGGRVQATSYSRPTGSPGSTAATSNVTIVKAQSGDTVAKLAQRHGADPVEVAKYNGLLPNSVLGAGREIRLPAAASN
;
A
#
# COMPACT_ATOMS: atom_id res chain seq x y z
N PRO A 1 -0.72 28.25 29.45
CA PRO A 1 -1.50 27.75 28.29
C PRO A 1 -2.51 26.67 28.72
N ARG A 2 -3.78 26.75 28.29
CA ARG A 2 -4.82 25.74 28.60
C ARG A 2 -4.49 24.35 28.03
N GLU A 3 -3.78 24.33 26.91
CA GLU A 3 -3.41 23.14 26.15
C GLU A 3 -2.48 22.18 26.93
N THR A 4 -1.53 22.71 27.71
CA THR A 4 -0.61 21.90 28.53
C THR A 4 -1.19 21.44 29.87
N ARG A 5 -2.18 22.15 30.44
CA ARG A 5 -2.83 21.76 31.70
C ARG A 5 -3.68 20.49 31.58
N ASN A 6 -4.25 20.25 30.40
CA ASN A 6 -5.16 19.12 30.17
C ASN A 6 -4.43 17.85 29.70
N TYR A 7 -3.14 17.92 29.36
CA TYR A 7 -2.40 16.79 28.82
C TYR A 7 -2.30 15.62 29.83
N VAL A 8 -1.93 15.93 31.08
CA VAL A 8 -1.80 14.91 32.14
C VAL A 8 -3.16 14.31 32.53
N PRO A 9 -4.22 15.11 32.83
CA PRO A 9 -5.55 14.56 33.08
C PRO A 9 -6.09 13.69 31.94
N ASN A 10 -5.89 14.09 30.68
CA ASN A 10 -6.39 13.32 29.53
C ASN A 10 -5.65 11.98 29.36
N ILE A 11 -4.33 11.94 29.59
CA ILE A 11 -3.56 10.69 29.58
C ILE A 11 -4.05 9.76 30.69
N LEU A 12 -4.20 10.29 31.92
CA LEU A 12 -4.68 9.51 33.07
C LEU A 12 -6.09 8.98 32.82
N ALA A 13 -7.01 9.80 32.30
CA ALA A 13 -8.35 9.36 31.92
C ALA A 13 -8.32 8.25 30.87
N THR A 14 -7.46 8.37 29.84
CA THR A 14 -7.30 7.34 28.81
C THR A 14 -6.80 6.03 29.40
N ILE A 15 -5.83 6.07 30.32
CA ILE A 15 -5.30 4.89 31.00
C ILE A 15 -6.39 4.22 31.86
N LEU A 16 -7.15 5.01 32.63
CA LEU A 16 -8.25 4.50 33.46
C LEU A 16 -9.34 3.83 32.61
N ILE A 17 -9.73 4.44 31.50
CA ILE A 17 -10.69 3.87 30.55
C ILE A 17 -10.14 2.57 29.93
N ALA A 18 -8.86 2.54 29.53
CA ALA A 18 -8.24 1.38 28.91
C ALA A 18 -8.10 0.19 29.87
N ASN A 19 -7.81 0.44 31.15
CA ASN A 19 -7.68 -0.60 32.17
C ASN A 19 -9.04 -1.15 32.66
N SER A 20 -10.08 -0.31 32.66
CA SER A 20 -11.42 -0.67 33.14
C SER A 20 -12.53 -0.33 32.14
N PRO A 21 -12.49 -0.83 30.88
CA PRO A 21 -13.39 -0.37 29.81
C PRO A 21 -14.87 -0.61 30.13
N HIS A 22 -15.19 -1.71 30.83
CA HIS A 22 -16.57 -1.98 31.25
C HIS A 22 -17.14 -0.93 32.20
N GLN A 23 -16.34 -0.43 33.14
CA GLN A 23 -16.78 0.58 34.12
C GLN A 23 -17.10 1.93 33.48
N TYR A 24 -16.48 2.22 32.34
CA TYR A 24 -16.64 3.48 31.60
C TYR A 24 -17.48 3.34 30.32
N GLY A 25 -18.25 2.25 30.16
CA GLY A 25 -19.17 2.06 29.03
C GLY A 25 -18.54 1.52 27.72
N PHE A 26 -17.27 1.16 27.73
CA PHE A 26 -16.52 0.61 26.58
C PHE A 26 -16.47 -0.92 26.53
N GLY A 27 -17.29 -1.62 27.33
CA GLY A 27 -17.29 -3.09 27.39
C GLY A 27 -17.66 -3.82 26.08
N HIS A 28 -18.21 -3.10 25.11
CA HIS A 28 -18.54 -3.61 23.78
C HIS A 28 -17.40 -3.41 22.75
N VAL A 29 -16.35 -2.67 23.11
CA VAL A 29 -15.21 -2.40 22.25
C VAL A 29 -14.30 -3.62 22.24
N ARG A 30 -14.14 -4.22 21.05
CA ARG A 30 -13.19 -5.32 20.84
C ARG A 30 -11.88 -4.76 20.30
N PRO A 31 -10.74 -5.02 20.96
CA PRO A 31 -9.44 -4.66 20.41
C PRO A 31 -9.25 -5.26 19.01
N ALA A 32 -8.71 -4.46 18.10
CA ALA A 32 -8.29 -4.98 16.81
C ALA A 32 -7.15 -5.99 17.00
N PRO A 33 -7.04 -7.02 16.14
CA PRO A 33 -5.89 -7.90 16.15
C PRO A 33 -4.58 -7.11 16.01
N PRO A 34 -3.50 -7.51 16.71
CA PRO A 34 -2.21 -6.86 16.57
C PRO A 34 -1.69 -6.95 15.14
N LEU A 35 -1.14 -5.83 14.65
CA LEU A 35 -0.50 -5.78 13.35
C LEU A 35 0.66 -6.78 13.27
N ARG A 36 0.74 -7.49 12.15
CA ARG A 36 1.85 -8.40 11.81
C ARG A 36 2.72 -7.69 10.79
N TYR A 37 4.01 -7.57 11.10
CA TYR A 37 4.99 -6.93 10.24
C TYR A 37 6.38 -7.47 10.56
N ASP A 38 7.26 -7.42 9.56
CA ASP A 38 8.69 -7.63 9.77
C ASP A 38 9.40 -6.28 9.88
N ARG A 39 10.62 -6.28 10.43
CA ARG A 39 11.47 -5.08 10.53
C ARG A 39 12.66 -5.20 9.60
N VAL A 40 12.92 -4.15 8.82
CA VAL A 40 14.05 -4.10 7.90
C VAL A 40 14.83 -2.81 8.11
N ARG A 41 16.16 -2.92 8.16
CA ARG A 41 17.05 -1.75 8.15
C ARG A 41 17.24 -1.28 6.72
N VAL A 42 16.90 -0.02 6.46
CA VAL A 42 17.08 0.65 5.17
C VAL A 42 18.05 1.82 5.28
N PRO A 43 18.69 2.23 4.18
CA PRO A 43 19.55 3.41 4.17
C PRO A 43 18.79 4.70 4.52
N ALA A 44 19.56 5.76 4.81
CA ALA A 44 19.03 7.10 5.04
C ALA A 44 18.18 7.59 3.87
N SER A 45 17.16 8.40 4.17
CA SER A 45 16.35 9.09 3.17
C SER A 45 15.75 8.17 2.10
N THR A 46 15.29 6.97 2.48
CA THR A 46 14.71 5.99 1.55
C THR A 46 13.24 6.30 1.28
N ASN A 47 12.86 6.35 0.00
CA ASN A 47 11.46 6.58 -0.41
C ASN A 47 10.56 5.36 -0.12
N LEU A 48 9.38 5.59 0.47
CA LEU A 48 8.42 4.53 0.77
C LEU A 48 7.88 3.82 -0.48
N SER A 49 7.92 4.46 -1.64
CA SER A 49 7.53 3.87 -2.93
C SER A 49 8.49 2.75 -3.34
N LEU A 50 9.80 2.95 -3.18
CA LEU A 50 10.80 1.92 -3.46
C LEU A 50 10.63 0.74 -2.50
N ILE A 51 10.40 1.01 -1.21
CA ILE A 51 10.16 -0.04 -0.20
C ILE A 51 8.88 -0.82 -0.53
N ALA A 52 7.81 -0.12 -0.91
CA ALA A 52 6.54 -0.75 -1.28
C ALA A 52 6.71 -1.67 -2.50
N GLN A 53 7.41 -1.20 -3.54
CA GLN A 53 7.70 -2.01 -4.73
C GLN A 53 8.62 -3.20 -4.37
N ALA A 54 9.62 -2.99 -3.52
CA ALA A 54 10.52 -4.04 -3.05
C ALA A 54 9.79 -5.11 -2.22
N ALA A 55 8.74 -4.74 -1.49
CA ALA A 55 7.91 -5.66 -0.71
C ALA A 55 6.68 -6.20 -1.47
N ASP A 56 6.51 -5.88 -2.76
CA ASP A 56 5.30 -6.18 -3.55
C ASP A 56 4.00 -5.73 -2.84
N THR A 57 3.99 -4.49 -2.35
CA THR A 57 2.86 -3.88 -1.64
C THR A 57 2.65 -2.42 -2.06
N THR A 58 1.77 -1.70 -1.36
CA THR A 58 1.45 -0.30 -1.65
C THR A 58 2.10 0.65 -0.63
N VAL A 59 2.36 1.89 -1.04
CA VAL A 59 2.83 2.96 -0.14
C VAL A 59 1.86 3.17 1.02
N GLN A 60 0.56 3.09 0.76
CA GLN A 60 -0.47 3.26 1.79
C GLN A 60 -0.39 2.17 2.86
N TYR A 61 -0.15 0.92 2.46
CA TYR A 61 0.01 -0.17 3.41
C TYR A 61 1.31 -0.05 4.22
N VAL A 62 2.41 0.37 3.59
CA VAL A 62 3.65 0.69 4.31
C VAL A 62 3.43 1.83 5.31
N ARG A 63 2.70 2.89 4.93
CA ARG A 63 2.34 3.98 5.86
C ARG A 63 1.47 3.50 7.01
N TYR A 64 0.50 2.63 6.73
CA TYR A 64 -0.35 2.03 7.75
C TYR A 64 0.46 1.25 8.81
N LEU A 65 1.51 0.54 8.38
CA LEU A 65 2.44 -0.15 9.29
C LEU A 65 3.44 0.79 9.99
N ASN A 66 3.60 2.01 9.49
CA ASN A 66 4.55 3.01 10.00
C ASN A 66 3.87 4.36 10.25
N PRO A 67 2.85 4.43 11.15
CA PRO A 67 2.11 5.67 11.39
C PRO A 67 2.96 6.77 12.02
N HIS A 68 4.15 6.43 12.53
CA HIS A 68 5.13 7.38 13.05
C HIS A 68 5.84 8.18 11.94
N LEU A 69 5.81 7.72 10.69
CA LEU A 69 6.39 8.46 9.56
C LEU A 69 5.42 9.52 9.04
N ARG A 70 5.84 10.78 9.13
CA ARG A 70 5.04 11.93 8.69
C ARG A 70 5.11 12.19 7.18
N THR A 71 6.17 11.73 6.51
CA THR A 71 6.42 11.95 5.08
C THR A 71 6.49 10.62 4.31
N ASN A 72 6.63 10.67 2.98
CA ASN A 72 6.84 9.49 2.12
C ASN A 72 8.31 9.00 2.13
N MET A 73 9.09 9.36 3.14
CA MET A 73 10.53 9.09 3.18
C MET A 73 10.96 8.75 4.60
N THR A 74 11.92 7.84 4.74
CA THR A 74 12.56 7.61 6.05
C THR A 74 13.43 8.80 6.44
N PRO A 75 13.75 8.97 7.74
CA PRO A 75 14.68 9.99 8.21
C PRO A 75 16.03 9.97 7.48
N PRO A 76 16.80 11.08 7.51
CA PRO A 76 18.11 11.19 6.87
C PRO A 76 19.23 10.46 7.64
N GLU A 77 18.92 9.27 8.15
CA GLU A 77 19.83 8.36 8.86
C GLU A 77 19.37 6.91 8.62
N PRO A 78 20.25 5.90 8.79
CA PRO A 78 19.84 4.49 8.67
C PRO A 78 18.64 4.17 9.56
N TYR A 79 17.57 3.67 8.96
CA TYR A 79 16.27 3.57 9.62
C TYR A 79 15.74 2.15 9.64
N VAL A 80 15.04 1.77 10.71
CA VAL A 80 14.33 0.48 10.79
C VAL A 80 12.87 0.72 10.48
N ILE A 81 12.40 0.19 9.35
CA ILE A 81 11.02 0.33 8.90
C ILE A 81 10.26 -0.99 9.04
N ASN A 82 8.96 -0.89 9.34
CA ASN A 82 8.04 -2.02 9.32
C ASN A 82 7.59 -2.32 7.90
N VAL A 83 7.68 -3.58 7.47
CA VAL A 83 7.21 -4.06 6.16
C VAL A 83 6.21 -5.19 6.37
N PRO A 84 5.41 -5.57 5.34
CA PRO A 84 4.47 -6.69 5.48
C PRO A 84 5.18 -7.96 5.97
N ALA A 85 4.50 -8.75 6.80
CA ALA A 85 5.06 -9.99 7.32
C ALA A 85 5.47 -10.93 6.17
N GLY A 86 6.66 -11.55 6.30
CA GLY A 86 7.26 -12.42 5.28
C GLY A 86 7.99 -11.69 4.15
N LYS A 87 8.00 -10.35 4.11
CA LYS A 87 8.61 -9.57 3.02
C LYS A 87 10.01 -9.05 3.32
N ALA A 88 10.53 -9.23 4.54
CA ALA A 88 11.85 -8.70 4.90
C ALA A 88 12.97 -9.14 3.95
N ASN A 89 13.03 -10.44 3.62
CA ASN A 89 14.09 -10.99 2.78
C ASN A 89 14.04 -10.44 1.36
N GLU A 90 12.85 -10.26 0.79
CA GLU A 90 12.67 -9.67 -0.55
C GLU A 90 13.17 -8.23 -0.59
N VAL A 91 12.82 -7.44 0.43
CA VAL A 91 13.28 -6.04 0.54
C VAL A 91 14.80 -6.00 0.67
N VAL A 92 15.38 -6.76 1.59
CA VAL A 92 16.84 -6.81 1.78
C VAL A 92 17.57 -7.22 0.50
N ALA A 93 17.06 -8.22 -0.24
CA ALA A 93 17.66 -8.68 -1.47
C ALA A 93 17.70 -7.59 -2.56
N VAL A 94 16.64 -6.78 -2.65
CA VAL A 94 16.58 -5.63 -3.57
C VAL A 94 17.58 -4.55 -3.16
N PHE A 95 17.59 -4.16 -1.88
CA PHE A 95 18.49 -3.10 -1.39
C PHE A 95 19.97 -3.48 -1.47
N ARG A 96 20.33 -4.76 -1.42
CA ARG A 96 21.70 -5.24 -1.65
C ARG A 96 22.22 -4.99 -3.07
N ARG A 97 21.31 -4.81 -4.04
CA ARG A 97 21.65 -4.61 -5.45
C ARG A 97 21.68 -3.13 -5.86
N ILE A 98 21.15 -2.22 -5.03
CA ILE A 98 21.10 -0.79 -5.33
C ILE A 98 22.15 -0.05 -4.49
N PRO A 99 23.08 0.71 -5.10
CA PRO A 99 23.96 1.59 -4.34
C PRO A 99 23.15 2.73 -3.69
N ALA A 100 23.53 3.15 -2.47
CA ALA A 100 22.79 4.15 -1.70
C ALA A 100 22.55 5.48 -2.46
N SER A 101 23.46 5.85 -3.36
CA SER A 101 23.37 7.05 -4.21
C SER A 101 22.21 7.02 -5.23
N ARG A 102 21.72 5.84 -5.62
CA ARG A 102 20.65 5.70 -6.63
C ARG A 102 19.27 5.45 -6.05
N LEU A 103 19.13 5.35 -4.73
CA LEU A 103 17.87 4.90 -4.08
C LEU A 103 16.66 5.78 -4.41
N ASN A 104 16.86 7.09 -4.53
CA ASN A 104 15.74 8.03 -4.73
C ASN A 104 15.36 8.21 -6.19
N ASP A 105 16.25 7.82 -7.11
CA ASP A 105 16.06 7.95 -8.56
C ASP A 105 15.78 6.59 -9.22
N THR A 106 15.54 5.55 -8.44
CA THR A 106 15.30 4.19 -8.93
C THR A 106 13.88 3.75 -8.60
N ASN A 107 13.14 3.37 -9.64
CA ASN A 107 11.92 2.59 -9.50
C ASN A 107 12.21 1.11 -9.75
N LEU A 108 11.31 0.25 -9.31
CA LEU A 108 11.31 -1.18 -9.60
C LEU A 108 10.11 -1.50 -10.47
N ALA A 109 10.37 -2.25 -11.54
CA ALA A 109 9.34 -2.92 -12.30
C ALA A 109 9.44 -4.43 -12.07
N ARG A 110 8.31 -5.11 -11.94
CA ARG A 110 8.27 -6.56 -12.03
C ARG A 110 8.29 -6.95 -13.50
N SER A 111 9.21 -7.85 -13.85
CA SER A 111 9.25 -8.50 -15.16
C SER A 111 8.29 -9.70 -15.20
N VAL A 112 7.65 -9.90 -16.34
CA VAL A 112 6.80 -11.07 -16.63
C VAL A 112 7.64 -12.15 -17.32
N GLN A 113 7.25 -13.41 -17.19
CA GLN A 113 7.93 -14.51 -17.88
C GLN A 113 7.89 -14.29 -19.40
N GLY A 114 9.06 -14.35 -20.05
CA GLY A 114 9.21 -14.11 -21.48
C GLY A 114 9.26 -12.63 -21.89
N GLU A 115 9.22 -11.70 -20.93
CA GLU A 115 9.41 -10.28 -21.21
C GLU A 115 10.86 -10.02 -21.66
N THR A 116 11.04 -9.08 -22.59
CA THR A 116 12.35 -8.61 -23.08
C THR A 116 12.58 -7.17 -22.63
N TRP A 117 13.82 -6.70 -22.72
CA TRP A 117 14.13 -5.29 -22.47
C TRP A 117 13.36 -4.36 -23.41
N GLN A 118 13.13 -4.78 -24.67
CA GLN A 118 12.34 -4.04 -25.63
C GLN A 118 10.89 -3.86 -25.17
N THR A 119 10.26 -4.92 -24.66
CA THR A 119 8.87 -4.84 -24.15
C THR A 119 8.76 -4.01 -22.88
N ILE A 120 9.78 -4.03 -22.01
CA ILE A 120 9.84 -3.16 -20.83
C ILE A 120 10.00 -1.71 -21.25
N SER A 121 10.93 -1.44 -22.16
CA SER A 121 11.17 -0.12 -22.74
C SER A 121 9.88 0.48 -23.32
N ASN A 122 9.14 -0.30 -24.12
CA ASN A 122 7.86 0.15 -24.69
C ASN A 122 6.81 0.54 -23.64
N ARG A 123 6.75 -0.16 -22.49
CA ARG A 123 5.75 0.15 -21.44
C ARG A 123 6.21 1.18 -20.41
N THR A 124 7.51 1.33 -20.18
CA THR A 124 8.06 2.29 -19.21
C THR A 124 8.46 3.61 -19.88
N GLY A 125 8.61 3.62 -21.20
CA GLY A 125 9.14 4.75 -21.96
C GLY A 125 10.64 4.96 -21.80
N ILE A 126 11.36 4.03 -21.17
CA ILE A 126 12.80 4.13 -20.94
C ILE A 126 13.56 3.41 -22.06
N PRO A 127 14.62 4.01 -22.65
CA PRO A 127 15.48 3.34 -23.63
C PRO A 127 16.03 2.01 -23.11
N VAL A 128 16.17 1.03 -24.01
CA VAL A 128 16.71 -0.31 -23.67
C VAL A 128 18.11 -0.22 -23.08
N GLU A 129 18.94 0.68 -23.62
CA GLU A 129 20.29 0.94 -23.13
C GLU A 129 20.30 1.40 -21.66
N ASP A 130 19.40 2.31 -21.28
CA ASP A 130 19.28 2.81 -19.91
C ASP A 130 18.77 1.71 -18.97
N LEU A 131 17.83 0.89 -19.42
CA LEU A 131 17.35 -0.27 -18.65
C LEU A 131 18.48 -1.27 -18.40
N MET A 132 19.28 -1.58 -19.42
CA MET A 132 20.41 -2.50 -19.28
C MET A 132 21.52 -1.91 -18.41
N ALA A 133 21.83 -0.62 -18.55
CA ALA A 133 22.80 0.08 -17.71
C ALA A 133 22.39 0.15 -16.23
N ALA A 134 21.09 0.22 -15.95
CA ALA A 134 20.54 0.18 -14.61
C ALA A 134 20.53 -1.24 -14.00
N ASN A 135 20.59 -2.29 -14.83
CA ASN A 135 20.54 -3.70 -14.42
C ASN A 135 21.81 -4.45 -14.87
N PRO A 136 23.01 -4.06 -14.40
CA PRO A 136 24.25 -4.69 -14.81
C PRO A 136 24.27 -6.18 -14.46
N GLY A 137 24.71 -7.02 -15.40
CA GLY A 137 24.78 -8.48 -15.25
C GLY A 137 23.47 -9.22 -15.52
N MET A 138 22.40 -8.51 -15.92
CA MET A 138 21.12 -9.12 -16.30
C MET A 138 20.94 -9.12 -17.82
N SER A 139 21.21 -10.25 -18.48
CA SER A 139 21.07 -10.39 -19.95
C SER A 139 19.61 -10.33 -20.40
N GLN A 140 18.69 -10.90 -19.61
CA GLN A 140 17.25 -10.84 -19.82
C GLN A 140 16.54 -10.42 -18.54
N PRO A 141 15.47 -9.61 -18.63
CA PRO A 141 14.79 -9.11 -17.45
C PRO A 141 14.14 -10.26 -16.68
N THR A 142 14.50 -10.39 -15.40
CA THR A 142 13.99 -11.46 -14.53
C THR A 142 13.69 -10.94 -13.13
N GLY A 143 12.53 -11.32 -12.58
CA GLY A 143 12.08 -10.85 -11.27
C GLY A 143 11.85 -9.33 -11.23
N LYS A 144 12.44 -8.65 -10.24
CA LYS A 144 12.37 -7.19 -10.09
C LYS A 144 13.55 -6.54 -10.81
N VAL A 145 13.26 -5.68 -11.77
CA VAL A 145 14.24 -4.91 -12.55
C VAL A 145 14.22 -3.44 -12.12
N PHE A 146 15.39 -2.81 -12.14
CA PHE A 146 15.55 -1.39 -11.86
C PHE A 146 15.17 -0.55 -13.08
N VAL A 147 14.41 0.50 -12.87
CA VAL A 147 13.97 1.44 -13.90
C VAL A 147 14.37 2.85 -13.44
N PRO A 148 15.30 3.51 -14.14
CA PRO A 148 15.68 4.89 -13.82
C PRO A 148 14.47 5.83 -13.85
N ALA A 149 14.28 6.62 -12.79
CA ALA A 149 13.19 7.58 -12.70
C ALA A 149 13.46 8.86 -13.50
N ALA A 150 14.74 9.19 -13.74
CA ALA A 150 15.18 10.46 -14.31
C ALA A 150 14.86 10.66 -15.81
N GLN A 151 14.46 9.60 -16.53
CA GLN A 151 14.34 9.62 -17.99
C GLN A 151 12.90 9.35 -18.50
N VAL A 152 11.88 9.29 -17.64
CA VAL A 152 10.49 9.12 -18.09
C VAL A 152 9.87 10.48 -18.46
N PRO A 153 9.65 10.82 -19.74
CA PRO A 153 8.90 12.02 -20.10
C PRO A 153 7.46 11.81 -19.64
N GLY A 154 6.98 12.59 -18.66
CA GLY A 154 5.65 12.42 -18.07
C GLY A 154 5.55 11.48 -16.85
N GLY A 155 6.69 11.03 -16.30
CA GLY A 155 6.80 10.66 -14.87
C GLY A 155 5.86 9.57 -14.34
N ARG A 156 5.46 8.59 -15.16
CA ARG A 156 4.72 7.42 -14.68
C ARG A 156 5.40 6.15 -15.19
N VAL A 157 6.51 5.75 -14.55
CA VAL A 157 6.68 4.32 -14.32
C VAL A 157 5.41 3.94 -13.56
N GLN A 158 4.51 3.19 -14.21
CA GLN A 158 3.31 2.68 -13.56
C GLN A 158 3.79 1.95 -12.31
N ALA A 159 3.76 2.64 -11.17
CA ALA A 159 3.94 2.03 -9.86
C ALA A 159 2.99 0.85 -9.92
N THR A 160 3.53 -0.36 -9.83
CA THR A 160 2.78 -1.60 -9.96
C THR A 160 1.49 -1.46 -9.17
N SER A 161 0.42 -1.10 -9.88
CA SER A 161 -0.92 -1.37 -9.43
C SER A 161 -0.90 -2.88 -9.43
N TYR A 162 -0.75 -3.43 -8.24
CA TYR A 162 -0.98 -4.84 -8.04
C TYR A 162 -2.45 -5.06 -8.41
N SER A 163 -2.70 -5.34 -9.70
CA SER A 163 -3.83 -6.13 -10.11
C SER A 163 -3.43 -7.57 -9.83
N ARG A 164 -4.24 -8.23 -9.01
CA ARG A 164 -4.19 -9.67 -8.90
C ARG A 164 -4.38 -10.23 -10.32
N PRO A 165 -3.63 -11.25 -10.76
CA PRO A 165 -3.99 -11.99 -11.97
C PRO A 165 -5.33 -12.68 -11.68
N THR A 166 -6.42 -12.05 -12.08
CA THR A 166 -7.67 -12.74 -12.42
C THR A 166 -7.64 -12.85 -13.92
N GLY A 167 -7.50 -14.06 -14.45
CA GLY A 167 -7.50 -14.29 -15.88
C GLY A 167 -8.79 -13.74 -16.49
N SER A 168 -8.67 -12.63 -17.21
CA SER A 168 -9.46 -12.25 -18.39
C SER A 168 -8.88 -10.96 -18.98
N PRO A 169 -8.72 -10.86 -20.32
CA PRO A 169 -8.06 -9.73 -20.94
C PRO A 169 -9.01 -8.54 -21.13
N GLY A 170 -8.52 -7.34 -20.78
CA GLY A 170 -8.92 -6.05 -21.34
C GLY A 170 -10.35 -5.56 -21.07
N SER A 171 -10.49 -4.49 -20.29
CA SER A 171 -11.54 -3.51 -20.57
C SER A 171 -11.09 -2.10 -20.23
N THR A 172 -11.25 -1.23 -21.23
CA THR A 172 -11.06 0.21 -21.25
C THR A 172 -11.82 0.92 -20.13
N ALA A 173 -11.23 2.03 -19.65
CA ALA A 173 -11.76 2.87 -18.58
C ALA A 173 -13.21 3.31 -18.85
N ALA A 174 -14.16 2.70 -18.14
CA ALA A 174 -15.52 3.17 -18.02
C ALA A 174 -15.61 4.19 -16.88
N THR A 175 -16.21 5.34 -17.15
CA THR A 175 -16.56 6.36 -16.16
C THR A 175 -17.45 5.73 -15.08
N SER A 176 -16.88 5.46 -13.90
CA SER A 176 -17.58 4.78 -12.82
C SER A 176 -18.50 5.75 -12.06
N ASN A 177 -19.80 5.64 -12.30
CA ASN A 177 -20.81 6.28 -11.46
C ASN A 177 -20.73 5.67 -10.05
N VAL A 178 -20.76 6.51 -9.00
CA VAL A 178 -20.65 6.07 -7.61
C VAL A 178 -22.00 6.20 -6.93
N THR A 179 -22.52 5.09 -6.38
CA THR A 179 -23.78 5.06 -5.62
C THR A 179 -23.49 5.01 -4.13
N ILE A 180 -24.14 5.85 -3.32
CA ILE A 180 -23.97 5.86 -1.86
C ILE A 180 -25.11 5.06 -1.22
N VAL A 181 -24.78 4.06 -0.40
CA VAL A 181 -25.74 3.22 0.33
C VAL A 181 -25.44 3.21 1.83
N LYS A 182 -26.44 2.98 2.67
CA LYS A 182 -26.28 2.91 4.13
C LYS A 182 -26.19 1.45 4.60
N ALA A 183 -25.20 1.14 5.43
CA ALA A 183 -25.03 -0.18 6.01
C ALA A 183 -26.08 -0.48 7.09
N GLN A 184 -26.50 -1.73 7.21
CA GLN A 184 -27.39 -2.21 8.26
C GLN A 184 -26.60 -2.85 9.42
N SER A 185 -27.28 -3.08 10.55
CA SER A 185 -26.66 -3.77 11.69
C SER A 185 -26.23 -5.19 11.30
N GLY A 186 -24.94 -5.51 11.53
CA GLY A 186 -24.38 -6.82 11.17
C GLY A 186 -23.87 -6.94 9.73
N ASP A 187 -23.90 -5.86 8.95
CA ASP A 187 -23.31 -5.85 7.62
C ASP A 187 -21.78 -5.89 7.69
N THR A 188 -21.21 -6.48 6.64
CA THR A 188 -19.78 -6.36 6.32
C THR A 188 -19.67 -5.75 4.94
N VAL A 189 -18.51 -5.20 4.59
CA VAL A 189 -18.26 -4.68 3.24
C VAL A 189 -18.60 -5.73 2.18
N ALA A 190 -18.22 -6.99 2.38
CA ALA A 190 -18.57 -8.11 1.49
C ALA A 190 -20.07 -8.35 1.38
N LYS A 191 -20.80 -8.43 2.50
CA LYS A 191 -22.26 -8.64 2.48
C LYS A 191 -23.01 -7.49 1.81
N LEU A 192 -22.57 -6.26 2.06
CA LEU A 192 -23.16 -5.07 1.47
C LEU A 192 -22.86 -5.00 -0.03
N ALA A 193 -21.60 -5.21 -0.43
CA ALA A 193 -21.19 -5.21 -1.84
C ALA A 193 -21.92 -6.30 -2.63
N GLN A 194 -21.99 -7.53 -2.11
CA GLN A 194 -22.70 -8.65 -2.72
C GLN A 194 -24.20 -8.35 -2.91
N ARG A 195 -24.85 -7.70 -1.93
CA ARG A 195 -26.26 -7.31 -2.02
C ARG A 195 -26.53 -6.32 -3.16
N HIS A 196 -25.55 -5.48 -3.46
CA HIS A 196 -25.65 -4.45 -4.49
C HIS A 196 -24.93 -4.81 -5.79
N GLY A 197 -24.52 -6.08 -5.96
CA GLY A 197 -23.84 -6.54 -7.18
C GLY A 197 -22.48 -5.89 -7.43
N ALA A 198 -21.84 -5.34 -6.39
CA ALA A 198 -20.52 -4.71 -6.47
C ALA A 198 -19.43 -5.65 -5.97
N ASP A 199 -18.19 -5.45 -6.44
CA ASP A 199 -17.04 -6.22 -5.97
C ASP A 199 -16.66 -5.79 -4.53
N PRO A 200 -16.65 -6.73 -3.55
CA PRO A 200 -16.28 -6.44 -2.16
C PRO A 200 -14.93 -5.76 -1.97
N VAL A 201 -13.95 -6.09 -2.82
CA VAL A 201 -12.59 -5.56 -2.76
C VAL A 201 -12.56 -4.13 -3.30
N GLU A 202 -13.28 -3.86 -4.39
CA GLU A 202 -13.40 -2.50 -4.92
C GLU A 202 -14.15 -1.57 -3.97
N VAL A 203 -15.27 -2.04 -3.40
CA VAL A 203 -16.02 -1.28 -2.39
C VAL A 203 -15.15 -1.02 -1.16
N ALA A 204 -14.42 -2.01 -0.67
CA ALA A 204 -13.50 -1.85 0.46
C ALA A 204 -12.43 -0.79 0.18
N LYS A 205 -11.79 -0.88 -0.99
CA LYS A 205 -10.76 0.07 -1.43
C LYS A 205 -11.32 1.49 -1.53
N TYR A 206 -12.51 1.66 -2.11
CA TYR A 206 -13.13 2.98 -2.31
C TYR A 206 -13.50 3.67 -0.98
N ASN A 207 -13.71 2.88 0.08
CA ASN A 207 -14.10 3.38 1.40
C ASN A 207 -12.97 3.31 2.44
N GLY A 208 -11.75 2.92 2.05
CA GLY A 208 -10.62 2.77 2.98
C GLY A 208 -10.82 1.69 4.03
N LEU A 209 -11.55 0.62 3.68
CA LEU A 209 -11.92 -0.51 4.53
C LEU A 209 -11.28 -1.80 4.02
N LEU A 210 -11.39 -2.89 4.81
CA LEU A 210 -11.09 -4.25 4.36
C LEU A 210 -12.37 -4.91 3.81
N PRO A 211 -12.28 -5.88 2.87
CA PRO A 211 -13.46 -6.55 2.32
C PRO A 211 -14.34 -7.24 3.35
N ASN A 212 -13.76 -7.65 4.48
CA ASN A 212 -14.45 -8.28 5.60
C ASN A 212 -14.70 -7.34 6.78
N SER A 213 -14.45 -6.02 6.65
CA SER A 213 -14.73 -5.06 7.72
C SER A 213 -16.22 -5.05 8.05
N VAL A 214 -16.54 -5.19 9.34
CA VAL A 214 -17.90 -5.00 9.86
C VAL A 214 -18.26 -3.52 9.77
N LEU A 215 -19.47 -3.25 9.29
CA LEU A 215 -20.00 -1.91 9.10
C LEU A 215 -20.92 -1.55 10.26
N GLY A 216 -20.72 -0.36 10.83
CA GLY A 216 -21.66 0.20 11.79
C GLY A 216 -22.99 0.52 11.10
N ALA A 217 -24.11 0.23 11.77
CA ALA A 217 -25.43 0.55 11.25
C ALA A 217 -25.54 2.06 10.91
N GLY A 218 -26.10 2.38 9.75
CA GLY A 218 -26.24 3.74 9.24
C GLY A 218 -25.00 4.32 8.55
N ARG A 219 -23.86 3.61 8.56
CA ARG A 219 -22.64 4.07 7.88
C ARG A 219 -22.84 4.14 6.37
N GLU A 220 -22.53 5.29 5.79
CA GLU A 220 -22.56 5.48 4.34
C GLU A 220 -21.34 4.81 3.69
N ILE A 221 -21.62 4.02 2.66
CA ILE A 221 -20.65 3.28 1.87
C ILE A 221 -20.84 3.64 0.41
N ARG A 222 -19.72 3.99 -0.23
CA ARG A 222 -19.65 4.35 -1.64
C ARG A 222 -19.41 3.09 -2.46
N LEU A 223 -20.35 2.75 -3.32
CA LEU A 223 -20.26 1.63 -4.26
C LEU A 223 -19.87 2.19 -5.64
N PRO A 224 -18.67 1.89 -6.17
CA PRO A 224 -18.39 2.15 -7.58
C PRO A 224 -19.26 1.22 -8.44
N ALA A 225 -19.86 1.74 -9.52
CA ALA A 225 -20.67 0.94 -10.45
C ALA A 225 -19.84 -0.22 -11.00
N ALA A 226 -20.41 -1.42 -10.92
CA ALA A 226 -19.81 -2.61 -11.50
C ALA A 226 -19.69 -2.44 -13.02
N ALA A 227 -18.53 -2.80 -13.59
CA ALA A 227 -18.49 -3.15 -14.99
C ALA A 227 -19.39 -4.38 -15.16
N SER A 228 -20.60 -4.19 -15.67
CA SER A 228 -21.43 -5.30 -16.14
C SER A 228 -20.63 -6.09 -17.18
N ASN A 229 -20.56 -7.41 -16.95
CA ASN A 229 -19.91 -8.42 -17.80
C ASN A 229 -20.06 -8.18 -19.30
#